data_AF-A0A9W6AA07-F1
#
_entry.id   AF-A0A9W6AA07-F1
#
_cell.length_a   1.000
_cell.length_b   1.000
_cell.length_c   1.000
_cell.angle_alpha   90.00
_cell.angle_beta   90.00
_cell.angle_gamma   90.00
#
_symmetry.space_group_name_H-M   'P 1'
#
loop_
_entity.id
_entity.type
_entity.pdbx_description
1 polymer ?
#
loop_
_entity_poly.entity_id
_entity_poly.type
_entity_poly.pdbx_seq_one_letter_code
_entity_poly.pdbx_strand_id
1 'polypeptide(L)'
;MAYTGRRPLMIGGGLMCGVLLSIGAAPGSQDPPNQAEKSTVIANFPLLGTFTKISASNNAFLIGAEIGGVKMRKKIMAFGTANDVLAALLVTFAPPYLLASPSPDLGPKVGWIFAAAGYISGLYGFFFTPELKGRSLEEVDQMFEARLHAWDFKDFQTTGAGRRLVELERHDRTALEEGVSSIEHVERDKGQP
;
A
#
# COMPACT_ATOMS: atom_id res chain seq x y z
N MET A 1 -10.36 -1.43 8.79
CA MET A 1 -9.29 -1.87 7.85
C MET A 1 -8.29 -2.80 8.56
N ALA A 2 -8.78 -3.86 9.22
CA ALA A 2 -7.94 -4.77 10.03
C ALA A 2 -7.85 -6.20 9.45
N TYR A 3 -8.50 -6.50 8.32
CA TYR A 3 -8.62 -7.88 7.82
C TYR A 3 -7.62 -8.22 6.71
N THR A 4 -7.37 -7.34 5.74
CA THR A 4 -6.37 -7.56 4.68
C THR A 4 -4.97 -7.11 5.13
N GLY A 5 -3.93 -7.89 4.84
CA GLY A 5 -2.52 -7.48 5.02
C GLY A 5 -2.15 -6.34 4.07
N ARG A 6 -1.03 -5.65 4.33
CA ARG A 6 -0.59 -4.51 3.49
C ARG A 6 -0.01 -4.97 2.17
N ARG A 7 0.62 -6.14 2.16
CA ARG A 7 1.23 -6.73 0.98
C ARG A 7 0.22 -7.02 -0.14
N PRO A 8 -0.93 -7.69 0.09
CA PRO A 8 -1.91 -7.91 -0.97
C PRO A 8 -2.57 -6.61 -1.46
N LEU A 9 -2.66 -5.57 -0.63
CA LEU A 9 -3.18 -4.26 -1.06
C LEU A 9 -2.23 -3.54 -2.02
N MET A 10 -0.92 -3.55 -1.75
CA MET A 10 0.08 -2.96 -2.64
C MET A 10 0.21 -3.75 -3.96
N ILE A 11 0.28 -5.07 -3.89
CA ILE A 11 0.42 -5.91 -5.09
C ILE A 11 -0.86 -5.87 -5.92
N GLY A 12 -2.02 -6.11 -5.29
CA GLY A 12 -3.31 -6.13 -5.97
C GLY A 12 -3.67 -4.77 -6.56
N GLY A 13 -3.43 -3.69 -5.81
CA GLY A 13 -3.70 -2.35 -6.31
C GLY A 13 -2.69 -1.88 -7.37
N GLY A 14 -1.41 -2.23 -7.25
CA GLY A 14 -0.40 -1.94 -8.28
C GLY A 14 -0.69 -2.64 -9.61
N LEU A 15 -1.02 -3.94 -9.56
CA LEU A 15 -1.43 -4.71 -10.74
C LEU A 15 -2.74 -4.19 -11.34
N MET A 16 -3.73 -3.85 -10.50
CA MET A 16 -4.99 -3.24 -10.98
C MET A 16 -4.76 -1.88 -11.62
N CYS A 17 -3.88 -1.04 -11.08
CA CYS A 17 -3.52 0.24 -11.72
C CYS A 17 -2.84 0.02 -13.07
N GLY A 18 -1.96 -0.98 -13.21
CA GLY A 18 -1.36 -1.35 -14.49
C GLY A 18 -2.41 -1.80 -15.53
N VAL A 19 -3.41 -2.56 -15.10
CA VAL A 19 -4.53 -2.99 -15.96
C VAL A 19 -5.39 -1.80 -16.39
N LEU A 20 -5.79 -0.93 -15.46
CA LEU A 20 -6.59 0.25 -15.77
C LEU A 20 -5.85 1.23 -16.71
N LEU A 21 -4.54 1.41 -16.51
CA LEU A 21 -3.71 2.21 -17.41
C LEU A 21 -3.61 1.59 -18.81
N SER A 22 -3.51 0.26 -18.91
CA SER A 22 -3.52 -0.45 -20.20
C SER A 22 -4.86 -0.30 -20.93
N ILE A 23 -5.99 -0.39 -20.21
CA ILE A 23 -7.34 -0.17 -20.76
C ILE A 23 -7.51 1.27 -21.24
N GLY A 24 -6.96 2.25 -20.52
CA GLY A 24 -6.99 3.66 -20.93
C GLY A 24 -6.11 3.95 -22.16
N ALA A 25 -5.02 3.19 -22.35
CA ALA A 25 -4.09 3.35 -23.47
C ALA A 25 -4.52 2.64 -24.76
N ALA A 26 -5.30 1.56 -24.66
CA ALA A 26 -5.69 0.73 -25.80
C ALA A 26 -6.52 1.45 -26.89
N PRO A 27 -7.51 2.31 -26.57
CA PRO A 27 -8.23 3.11 -27.56
C PRO A 27 -7.35 4.06 -28.35
N GLY A 28 -6.17 4.40 -27.82
CA GLY A 28 -5.24 5.33 -28.45
C GLY A 28 -4.51 4.79 -29.68
N SER A 29 -4.80 3.55 -30.07
CA SER A 29 -4.15 2.88 -31.20
C SER A 29 -5.07 2.68 -32.41
N GLN A 30 -6.35 3.09 -32.34
CA GLN A 30 -7.30 2.99 -33.45
C GLN A 30 -7.92 4.35 -33.75
N ASP A 31 -7.74 4.83 -34.98
CA ASP A 31 -8.48 5.97 -35.53
C ASP A 31 -9.49 5.48 -36.59
N PRO A 32 -10.77 5.87 -36.53
CA PRO A 32 -11.42 6.74 -35.56
C PRO A 32 -11.94 5.99 -34.31
N PRO A 33 -11.81 6.57 -33.10
CA PRO A 33 -12.25 5.93 -31.87
C PRO A 33 -13.79 5.87 -31.77
N ASN A 34 -14.30 4.70 -31.41
CA ASN A 34 -15.73 4.42 -31.24
C ASN A 34 -16.30 5.19 -30.03
N GLN A 35 -17.61 5.50 -30.04
CA GLN A 35 -18.26 6.22 -28.92
C GLN A 35 -18.14 5.44 -27.59
N ALA A 36 -18.16 4.10 -27.67
CA ALA A 36 -17.92 3.22 -26.54
C ALA A 36 -16.52 3.44 -25.92
N GLU A 37 -15.48 3.59 -26.73
CA GLU A 37 -14.10 3.74 -26.27
C GLU A 37 -13.88 5.07 -25.53
N LYS A 38 -14.49 6.16 -26.02
CA LYS A 38 -14.46 7.47 -25.34
C LYS A 38 -15.12 7.39 -23.96
N SER A 39 -16.26 6.70 -23.85
CA SER A 39 -16.96 6.48 -22.59
C SER A 39 -16.11 5.66 -21.60
N THR A 40 -15.44 4.61 -22.09
CA THR A 40 -14.54 3.79 -21.29
C THR A 40 -13.37 4.59 -20.72
N VAL A 41 -12.73 5.46 -21.53
CA VAL A 41 -11.62 6.30 -21.05
C VAL A 41 -12.07 7.27 -19.95
N ILE A 42 -13.24 7.90 -20.12
CA ILE A 42 -13.81 8.82 -19.13
C ILE A 42 -14.14 8.10 -17.82
N ALA A 43 -14.74 6.91 -17.89
CA ALA A 43 -15.05 6.11 -16.70
C ALA A 43 -13.80 5.56 -15.99
N ASN A 44 -12.73 5.29 -16.75
CA ASN A 44 -11.48 4.77 -16.23
C ASN A 44 -10.70 5.79 -15.39
N PHE A 45 -10.80 7.08 -15.70
CA PHE A 45 -10.06 8.15 -15.01
C PHE A 45 -10.35 8.24 -13.49
N PRO A 46 -11.62 8.28 -13.02
CA PRO A 46 -11.91 8.27 -11.58
C PRO A 46 -11.60 6.93 -10.93
N LEU A 47 -11.77 5.80 -11.63
CA LEU A 47 -11.42 4.47 -11.12
C LEU A 47 -9.92 4.37 -10.83
N LEU A 48 -9.07 4.83 -11.75
CA LEU A 48 -7.63 4.90 -11.53
C LEU A 48 -7.30 5.76 -10.30
N GLY A 49 -7.97 6.91 -10.13
CA GLY A 49 -7.79 7.80 -8.99
C GLY A 49 -8.17 7.18 -7.63
N THR A 50 -9.20 6.35 -7.58
CA THR A 50 -9.61 5.69 -6.33
C THR A 50 -8.71 4.53 -5.96
N PHE A 51 -8.34 3.67 -6.93
CA PHE A 51 -7.46 2.53 -6.70
C PHE A 51 -6.03 2.95 -6.29
N THR A 52 -5.50 4.02 -6.89
CA THR A 52 -4.18 4.56 -6.53
C THR A 52 -4.14 5.09 -5.08
N LYS A 53 -5.21 5.76 -4.63
CA LYS A 53 -5.32 6.27 -3.26
C LYS A 53 -5.46 5.17 -2.21
N ILE A 54 -6.28 4.15 -2.49
CA ILE A 54 -6.50 3.02 -1.57
C ILE A 54 -5.24 2.14 -1.45
N SER A 55 -4.50 1.98 -2.56
CA SER A 55 -3.33 1.13 -2.61
C SER A 55 -2.03 1.91 -2.39
N ALA A 56 -1.48 2.54 -3.42
CA ALA A 56 -0.10 3.02 -3.39
C ALA A 56 0.09 4.22 -2.44
N SER A 57 -0.78 5.23 -2.52
CA SER A 57 -0.55 6.50 -1.83
C SER A 57 -0.53 6.35 -0.30
N ASN A 58 -1.56 5.72 0.29
CA ASN A 58 -1.60 5.60 1.75
C ASN A 58 -0.63 4.53 2.29
N ASN A 59 -0.45 3.41 1.57
CA ASN A 59 0.43 2.34 2.08
C ASN A 59 1.91 2.71 2.01
N ALA A 60 2.35 3.51 1.03
CA ALA A 60 3.76 3.90 0.90
C ALA A 60 4.26 4.71 2.11
N PHE A 61 3.51 5.73 2.54
CA PHE A 61 3.88 6.53 3.71
C PHE A 61 3.78 5.73 5.01
N LEU A 62 2.81 4.82 5.08
CA LEU A 62 2.57 4.02 6.27
C LEU A 62 3.65 2.95 6.47
N ILE A 63 4.13 2.33 5.39
CA ILE A 63 5.26 1.40 5.41
C ILE A 63 6.56 2.15 5.73
N GLY A 64 6.77 3.34 5.15
CA GLY A 64 7.93 4.18 5.48
C GLY A 64 7.99 4.56 6.96
N ALA A 65 6.82 4.77 7.60
CA ALA A 65 6.73 5.01 9.03
C ALA A 65 7.03 3.77 9.89
N GLU A 66 6.76 2.56 9.40
CA GLU A 66 7.00 1.32 10.14
C GLU A 66 8.41 0.76 9.97
N ILE A 67 8.98 0.89 8.78
CA ILE A 67 10.35 0.43 8.47
C ILE A 67 11.40 1.32 9.15
N GLY A 68 11.11 2.62 9.25
CA GLY A 68 11.98 3.54 9.95
C GLY A 68 11.88 3.39 11.46
N GLY A 69 12.88 2.74 12.07
CA GLY A 69 13.10 2.81 13.53
C GLY A 69 13.17 4.28 14.01
N VAL A 70 12.98 4.51 15.31
CA VAL A 70 12.72 5.86 15.90
C VAL A 70 13.71 6.94 15.43
N LYS A 71 14.98 6.58 15.21
CA LYS A 71 16.05 7.50 14.79
C LYS A 71 16.16 7.68 13.27
N MET A 72 15.87 6.63 12.50
CA MET A 72 16.06 6.62 11.03
C MET A 72 14.80 6.99 10.25
N ARG A 73 13.62 6.93 10.87
CA ARG A 73 12.33 7.27 10.27
C ARG A 73 12.32 8.60 9.55
N LYS A 74 12.81 9.66 10.17
CA LYS A 74 12.82 11.01 9.57
C LYS A 74 13.63 11.05 8.27
N LYS A 75 14.78 10.36 8.22
CA LYS A 75 15.64 10.33 7.04
C LYS A 75 15.02 9.54 5.89
N ILE A 76 14.44 8.37 6.19
CA ILE A 76 13.76 7.53 5.21
C ILE A 76 12.53 8.24 4.63
N MET A 77 11.72 8.86 5.49
CA MET A 77 10.55 9.63 5.06
C MET A 77 10.95 10.83 4.20
N ALA A 78 11.98 11.58 4.58
CA ALA A 78 12.47 12.71 3.77
C ALA A 78 12.97 12.25 2.38
N PHE A 79 13.72 11.15 2.31
CA PHE A 79 14.18 10.58 1.05
C PHE A 79 13.02 10.06 0.20
N GLY A 80 12.05 9.37 0.81
CA GLY A 80 10.85 8.89 0.15
C GLY A 80 10.02 10.03 -0.45
N THR A 81 9.79 11.10 0.32
CA THR A 81 9.08 12.28 -0.17
C THR A 81 9.85 13.00 -1.28
N ALA A 82 11.18 13.11 -1.19
CA ALA A 82 11.98 13.70 -2.26
C ALA A 82 11.85 12.91 -3.58
N ASN A 83 11.89 11.58 -3.50
CA ASN A 83 11.68 10.71 -4.66
C ASN A 83 10.25 10.81 -5.21
N ASP A 84 9.24 10.89 -4.34
CA ASP A 84 7.83 11.08 -4.73
C ASP A 84 7.63 12.40 -5.50
N VAL A 85 8.21 13.50 -5.01
CA VAL A 85 8.15 14.80 -5.69
C VAL A 85 8.86 14.76 -7.04
N LEU A 86 10.02 14.10 -7.14
CA LEU A 86 10.74 13.93 -8.41
C LEU A 86 9.91 13.10 -9.41
N ALA A 87 9.28 12.01 -8.96
CA ALA A 87 8.41 11.21 -9.80
C ALA A 87 7.18 12.01 -10.25
N ALA A 88 6.52 12.75 -9.36
CA ALA A 88 5.40 13.62 -9.68
C ALA A 88 5.77 14.70 -10.71
N LEU A 89 6.99 15.26 -10.59
CA LEU A 89 7.55 16.18 -11.56
C LEU A 89 7.65 15.52 -12.94
N LEU A 90 8.28 14.35 -13.04
CA LEU A 90 8.40 13.61 -14.30
C LEU A 90 7.02 13.30 -14.93
N VAL A 91 6.05 12.85 -14.13
CA VAL A 91 4.70 12.53 -14.61
C VAL A 91 3.92 13.79 -15.03
N THR A 92 4.24 14.96 -14.49
CA THR A 92 3.57 16.22 -14.88
C THR A 92 4.21 16.83 -16.13
N PHE A 93 5.54 16.73 -16.26
CA PHE A 93 6.25 17.30 -17.40
C PHE A 93 6.25 16.37 -18.62
N ALA A 94 6.29 15.05 -18.48
CA ALA A 94 6.38 14.14 -19.62
C ALA A 94 5.15 14.16 -20.57
N PRO A 95 3.89 14.15 -20.08
CA PRO A 95 2.71 14.09 -20.96
C PRO A 95 2.61 15.21 -22.00
N PRO A 96 2.78 16.51 -21.67
CA PRO A 96 2.68 17.56 -22.69
C PRO A 96 3.77 17.44 -23.77
N TYR A 97 4.99 17.03 -23.43
CA TYR A 97 6.05 16.82 -24.43
C TYR A 97 5.82 15.58 -25.30
N LEU A 98 5.30 14.51 -24.72
CA LEU A 98 5.03 13.27 -25.46
C LEU A 98 3.78 13.36 -26.35
N LEU A 99 2.85 14.27 -26.04
CA LEU A 99 1.65 14.53 -26.84
C LEU A 99 1.85 15.61 -27.91
N ALA A 100 2.76 16.58 -27.68
CA ALA A 100 2.96 17.73 -28.57
C ALA A 100 4.16 17.59 -29.54
N SER A 101 5.02 16.58 -29.37
CA SER A 101 6.20 16.43 -30.23
C SER A 101 5.82 15.87 -31.63
N PRO A 102 6.30 16.47 -32.73
CA PRO A 102 6.02 16.01 -34.10
C PRO A 102 6.65 14.65 -34.46
N SER A 103 7.52 14.11 -33.60
CA SER A 103 8.10 12.76 -33.70
C SER A 103 8.70 12.40 -32.35
N PRO A 104 8.42 11.22 -31.76
CA PRO A 104 7.61 10.11 -32.27
C PRO A 104 6.11 10.35 -32.03
N ASP A 105 5.28 9.92 -32.98
CA ASP A 105 3.81 10.08 -33.00
C ASP A 105 3.11 9.13 -31.99
N LEU A 106 3.54 9.23 -30.73
CA LEU A 106 3.13 8.32 -29.66
C LEU A 106 1.72 8.63 -29.17
N GLY A 107 1.22 9.87 -29.33
CA GLY A 107 -0.16 10.26 -29.04
C GLY A 107 -0.71 9.57 -27.77
N PRO A 108 -1.88 8.95 -27.82
CA PRO A 108 -2.45 8.24 -26.67
C PRO A 108 -1.77 6.89 -26.33
N LYS A 109 -0.82 6.40 -27.15
CA LYS A 109 0.01 5.21 -26.85
C LYS A 109 1.02 5.46 -25.72
N VAL A 110 1.25 6.72 -25.33
CA VAL A 110 2.03 7.09 -24.14
C VAL A 110 1.49 6.41 -22.87
N GLY A 111 0.18 6.10 -22.81
CA GLY A 111 -0.43 5.36 -21.71
C GLY A 111 0.19 3.97 -21.46
N TRP A 112 0.79 3.33 -22.48
CA TRP A 112 1.47 2.04 -22.32
C TRP A 112 2.76 2.13 -21.50
N ILE A 113 3.47 3.27 -21.57
CA ILE A 113 4.67 3.52 -20.77
C ILE A 113 4.28 3.62 -19.29
N PHE A 114 3.19 4.34 -18.99
CA PHE A 114 2.66 4.44 -17.65
C PHE A 114 2.08 3.11 -17.15
N ALA A 115 1.44 2.33 -18.01
CA ALA A 115 0.97 0.98 -17.68
C ALA A 115 2.13 0.05 -17.29
N ALA A 116 3.23 0.07 -18.04
CA ALA A 116 4.44 -0.70 -17.71
C ALA A 116 5.01 -0.28 -16.35
N ALA A 117 5.08 1.02 -16.06
CA ALA A 117 5.48 1.51 -14.73
C ALA A 117 4.53 1.02 -13.62
N GLY A 118 3.22 0.92 -13.89
CA GLY A 118 2.24 0.34 -12.97
C GLY A 118 2.50 -1.14 -12.66
N TYR A 119 2.80 -1.96 -13.66
CA TYR A 119 3.17 -3.37 -13.47
C TYR A 119 4.49 -3.54 -12.72
N ILE A 120 5.49 -2.71 -13.03
CA ILE A 120 6.78 -2.70 -12.31
C ILE A 120 6.55 -2.34 -10.84
N SER A 121 5.67 -1.38 -10.55
CA SER A 121 5.30 -1.03 -9.18
C SER A 121 4.66 -2.20 -8.43
N GLY A 122 3.76 -2.96 -9.07
CA GLY A 122 3.21 -4.18 -8.50
C GLY A 122 4.27 -5.25 -8.21
N LEU A 123 5.23 -5.43 -9.12
CA LEU A 123 6.34 -6.37 -8.96
C LEU A 123 7.30 -5.93 -7.85
N TYR A 124 7.59 -4.63 -7.77
CA TYR A 124 8.39 -4.05 -6.69
C TYR A 124 7.72 -4.29 -5.33
N GLY A 125 6.38 -4.11 -5.26
CA GLY A 125 5.61 -4.45 -4.07
C GLY A 125 5.69 -5.94 -3.69
N PHE A 126 5.89 -6.85 -4.65
CA PHE A 126 6.05 -8.27 -4.34
C PHE A 126 7.40 -8.59 -3.70
N PHE A 127 8.49 -7.99 -4.19
CA PHE A 127 9.86 -8.26 -3.74
C PHE A 127 10.32 -7.44 -2.54
N PHE A 128 9.88 -6.18 -2.44
CA PHE A 128 10.45 -5.23 -1.48
C PHE A 128 9.50 -4.82 -0.35
N THR A 129 8.22 -5.22 -0.40
CA THR A 129 7.27 -4.92 0.68
C THR A 129 7.18 -6.08 1.68
N PRO A 130 7.82 -5.97 2.87
CA PRO A 130 7.59 -6.92 3.96
C PRO A 130 6.18 -6.75 4.55
N GLU A 131 5.59 -7.84 5.03
CA GLU A 131 4.32 -7.78 5.77
C GLU A 131 4.62 -7.47 7.24
N LEU A 132 4.29 -6.27 7.69
CA LEU A 132 4.58 -5.77 9.06
C LEU A 132 3.32 -5.78 9.97
N LYS A 133 2.21 -6.36 9.51
CA LYS A 133 0.94 -6.33 10.23
C LYS A 133 1.02 -7.08 11.58
N GLY A 134 0.76 -6.34 12.66
CA GLY A 134 0.62 -6.89 14.02
C GLY A 134 1.92 -7.14 14.77
N ARG A 135 3.05 -6.60 14.31
CA ARG A 135 4.36 -6.64 14.99
C ARG A 135 4.64 -5.32 15.70
N SER A 136 5.33 -5.36 16.83
CA SER A 136 5.76 -4.13 17.52
C SER A 136 6.93 -3.47 16.79
N LEU A 137 7.14 -2.17 16.98
CA LEU A 137 8.24 -1.42 16.36
C LEU A 137 9.62 -1.97 16.74
N GLU A 138 9.72 -2.52 17.96
CA GLU A 138 10.91 -3.16 18.50
C GLU A 138 11.19 -4.51 17.83
N GLU A 139 10.15 -5.28 17.49
CA GLU A 139 10.30 -6.53 16.73
C GLU A 139 10.73 -6.28 15.29
N VAL A 140 10.23 -5.20 14.69
CA VAL A 140 10.61 -4.78 13.33
C VAL A 140 12.09 -4.40 13.28
N ASP A 141 12.59 -3.65 14.27
CA ASP A 141 14.01 -3.28 14.36
C ASP A 141 14.92 -4.51 14.47
N GLN A 142 14.54 -5.52 15.27
CA GLN A 142 15.27 -6.79 15.38
C GLN A 142 15.31 -7.58 14.07
N MET A 143 14.22 -7.55 13.29
CA MET A 143 14.18 -8.21 11.98
C MET A 143 15.08 -7.50 10.95
N PHE A 144 15.20 -6.17 11.02
CA PHE A 144 16.14 -5.41 10.21
C PHE A 144 17.61 -5.66 10.61
N GLU A 145 17.90 -5.77 11.91
CA GLU A 145 19.23 -6.13 12.44
C GLU A 145 19.64 -7.54 11.97
N ALA A 146 18.69 -8.48 11.93
CA ALA A 146 18.88 -9.84 11.42
C ALA A 146 19.02 -9.94 9.89
N ARG A 147 18.93 -8.81 9.15
CA ARG A 147 19.08 -8.73 7.68
C ARG A 147 18.21 -9.73 6.91
N LEU A 148 16.98 -9.93 7.36
CA LEU A 148 16.05 -10.84 6.69
C LEU A 148 15.59 -10.26 5.35
N HIS A 149 15.36 -11.12 4.37
CA HIS A 149 14.75 -10.70 3.11
C HIS A 149 13.25 -10.45 3.30
N ALA A 150 12.67 -9.51 2.54
CA ALA A 150 11.29 -9.05 2.72
C ALA A 150 10.22 -10.16 2.65
N TRP A 151 10.54 -11.32 2.02
CA TRP A 151 9.66 -12.48 1.96
C TRP A 151 9.76 -13.41 3.19
N ASP A 152 10.85 -13.37 3.95
CA ASP A 152 11.08 -14.20 5.15
C ASP A 152 10.54 -13.57 6.44
N PHE A 153 10.07 -12.31 6.39
CA PHE A 153 9.47 -11.61 7.54
C PHE A 153 8.21 -12.32 8.07
N LYS A 154 7.54 -13.12 7.23
CA LYS A 154 6.31 -13.83 7.62
C LYS A 154 6.59 -14.97 8.60
N ASP A 155 7.71 -15.67 8.44
CA ASP A 155 8.02 -16.90 9.18
C ASP A 155 9.03 -16.68 10.31
N PHE A 156 9.61 -15.47 10.43
CA PHE A 156 10.61 -15.18 11.46
C PHE A 156 9.98 -14.99 12.85
N GLN A 157 10.22 -15.94 13.75
CA GLN A 157 9.83 -15.84 15.15
C GLN A 157 10.85 -15.01 15.94
N THR A 158 10.49 -13.78 16.32
CA THR A 158 11.29 -12.92 17.20
C THR A 158 11.28 -13.46 18.62
N THR A 159 12.44 -13.86 19.14
CA THR A 159 12.69 -14.20 20.55
C THR A 159 13.11 -12.93 21.29
N GLY A 160 12.15 -12.17 21.81
CA GLY A 160 12.45 -10.89 22.48
C GLY A 160 11.33 -10.37 23.38
N ALA A 161 11.70 -9.45 24.29
CA ALA A 161 10.85 -8.87 25.34
C ALA A 161 9.54 -8.23 24.85
N GLY A 162 9.46 -7.82 23.57
CA GLY A 162 8.22 -7.33 22.94
C GLY A 162 7.09 -8.35 22.92
N ARG A 163 7.39 -9.65 22.70
CA ARG A 163 6.39 -10.72 22.78
C ARG A 163 5.85 -10.87 24.20
N ARG A 164 6.70 -10.73 25.22
CA ARG A 164 6.29 -10.78 26.64
C ARG A 164 5.38 -9.60 27.00
N LEU A 165 5.63 -8.40 26.49
CA LEU A 165 4.75 -7.25 26.70
C LEU A 165 3.41 -7.39 25.97
N VAL A 166 3.40 -7.87 24.72
CA VAL A 166 2.15 -8.13 23.98
C VAL A 166 1.37 -9.29 24.59
N GLU A 167 2.04 -10.31 25.11
CA GLU A 167 1.43 -11.42 25.84
C GLU A 167 0.89 -10.95 27.20
N LEU A 168 1.62 -10.08 27.91
CA LEU A 168 1.14 -9.42 29.12
C LEU A 168 -0.06 -8.50 28.83
N GLU A 169 -0.02 -7.65 27.81
CA GLU A 169 -1.14 -6.79 27.42
C GLU A 169 -2.36 -7.60 26.96
N ARG A 170 -2.15 -8.71 26.25
CA ARG A 170 -3.24 -9.64 25.92
C ARG A 170 -3.80 -10.27 27.18
N HIS A 171 -2.95 -10.78 28.07
CA HIS A 171 -3.39 -11.43 29.30
C HIS A 171 -4.13 -10.45 30.23
N ASP A 172 -3.64 -9.20 30.33
CA ASP A 172 -4.26 -8.14 31.12
C ASP A 172 -5.60 -7.71 30.50
N ARG A 173 -5.68 -7.59 29.16
CA ARG A 173 -6.94 -7.30 28.48
C ARG A 173 -7.96 -8.43 28.61
N THR A 174 -7.53 -9.69 28.54
CA THR A 174 -8.42 -10.84 28.73
C THR A 174 -8.90 -10.92 30.18
N ALA A 175 -8.02 -10.64 31.15
CA ALA A 175 -8.39 -10.57 32.56
C ALA A 175 -9.37 -9.42 32.86
N LEU A 176 -9.22 -8.28 32.18
CA LEU A 176 -10.18 -7.17 32.27
C LEU A 176 -11.53 -7.52 31.62
N GLU A 177 -11.54 -8.21 30.47
CA GLU A 177 -12.76 -8.67 29.82
C GLU A 177 -13.50 -9.73 30.66
N GLU A 178 -12.78 -10.68 31.27
CA GLU A 178 -13.34 -11.65 32.20
C GLU A 178 -13.86 -10.99 33.50
N GLY A 179 -13.14 -10.00 34.01
CA GLY A 179 -13.57 -9.21 35.18
C GLY A 179 -14.84 -8.40 34.92
N VAL A 180 -14.93 -7.75 33.75
CA VAL A 180 -16.12 -6.98 33.35
C VAL A 180 -17.31 -7.91 33.08
N SER A 181 -17.10 -9.04 32.41
CA SER A 181 -18.11 -10.09 32.22
C SER A 181 -18.65 -10.63 33.54
N SER A 182 -17.77 -10.84 34.52
CA SER A 182 -18.15 -11.31 35.86
C SER A 182 -18.99 -10.30 36.61
N ILE A 183 -18.69 -9.00 36.49
CA ILE A 183 -19.48 -7.92 37.10
C ILE A 183 -20.85 -7.81 36.41
N GLU A 184 -20.94 -7.87 35.08
CA GLU A 184 -22.22 -7.87 34.37
C GLU A 184 -23.12 -9.07 34.72
N HIS A 185 -22.53 -10.26 34.92
CA HIS A 185 -23.27 -11.44 35.36
C HIS A 185 -23.81 -11.31 36.79
N VAL A 186 -23.05 -10.70 37.71
CA VAL A 186 -23.50 -10.44 39.09
C VAL A 186 -24.56 -9.34 39.15
N GLU A 187 -24.48 -8.34 38.28
CA GLU A 187 -25.44 -7.23 38.22
C GLU A 187 -26.77 -7.64 37.59
N ARG A 188 -26.76 -8.57 36.61
CA ARG A 188 -27.99 -9.21 36.10
C ARG A 188 -28.73 -10.04 37.15
N ASP A 189 -28.00 -10.74 38.02
CA ASP A 189 -28.61 -11.60 39.06
C ASP A 189 -29.23 -10.80 40.21
N LYS A 190 -28.78 -9.55 40.42
CA LYS A 190 -29.33 -8.61 41.40
C LYS A 190 -30.44 -7.70 40.85
N GLY A 191 -30.60 -7.63 39.54
CA GLY A 191 -31.51 -6.71 38.84
C GLY A 191 -32.88 -7.28 38.47
N GLN A 192 -33.19 -8.52 38.84
CA GLN A 192 -34.48 -9.13 38.53
C GLN A 192 -35.40 -9.08 39.77
N PRO A 193 -36.43 -8.20 39.79
CA PRO A 193 -37.41 -8.13 40.88
C PRO A 193 -38.34 -9.35 40.93
#